data_AF-A0A7S1QNN9-F1
#
_entry.id   AF-A0A7S1QNN9-F1
#
_cell.length_a   1.000
_cell.length_b   1.000
_cell.length_c   1.000
_cell.angle_alpha   90.00
_cell.angle_beta   90.00
_cell.angle_gamma   90.00
#
_symmetry.space_group_name_H-M   'P 1'
#
loop_
_entity.id
_entity.type
_entity.pdbx_description
1 polymer ?
#
loop_
_entity_poly.entity_id
_entity_poly.type
_entity_poly.pdbx_seq_one_letter_code
_entity_poly.pdbx_strand_id
1 'polypeptide(L)'
;MYGPTVRALATDGYVRLSVEPYADGDYGNQRIHISNVAAGRTSEAYTRLGYDFFVRPMAERTPDPRASAGAPPLKLPSDSDDWAAVRRRVDEAVSHVVQAVMLGQGGTVAPLEATDVFASQLYGFDFTIDDGGHPWLTEVQVCPALGIERDAPAVFMEVLELLRERLAK
;
A
#
# COMPACT_ATOMS: atom_id res chain seq x y z
N MET A 1 9.62 26.75 7.72
CA MET A 1 9.38 25.99 8.96
C MET A 1 7.95 25.50 8.88
N TYR A 2 7.71 24.20 8.77
CA TYR A 2 6.35 23.66 8.62
C TYR A 2 5.64 23.69 9.98
N GLY A 3 4.34 24.01 9.98
CA GLY A 3 3.49 23.98 11.16
C GLY A 3 3.23 22.57 11.68
N PRO A 4 2.34 22.41 12.67
CA PRO A 4 2.02 21.11 13.24
C PRO A 4 1.40 20.21 12.17
N THR A 5 1.93 19.00 12.03
CA THR A 5 1.53 18.04 10.99
C THR A 5 0.50 17.06 11.55
N VAL A 6 -0.64 16.92 10.86
CA VAL A 6 -1.64 15.89 11.18
C VAL A 6 -1.45 14.70 10.25
N ARG A 7 -1.58 13.49 10.80
CA ARG A 7 -1.42 12.22 10.08
C ARG A 7 -2.69 11.39 10.12
N ALA A 8 -2.98 10.72 9.01
CA ALA A 8 -4.02 9.71 8.88
C ALA A 8 -3.49 8.56 8.02
N LEU A 9 -3.78 7.33 8.42
CA LEU A 9 -3.51 6.13 7.65
C LEU A 9 -4.84 5.60 7.12
N ALA A 10 -4.90 5.26 5.84
CA ALA A 10 -6.07 4.60 5.27
C ALA A 10 -6.32 3.27 5.98
N THR A 11 -7.58 2.91 6.20
CA THR A 11 -7.98 1.66 6.87
C THR A 11 -7.97 0.45 5.95
N ASP A 12 -7.46 0.60 4.74
CA ASP A 12 -7.45 -0.41 3.68
C ASP A 12 -6.30 -0.13 2.69
N GLY A 13 -6.09 -1.06 1.77
CA GLY A 13 -5.01 -1.02 0.80
C GLY A 13 -5.15 -2.15 -0.21
N TYR A 14 -4.14 -2.33 -1.07
CA TYR A 14 -4.15 -3.32 -2.13
C TYR A 14 -2.96 -4.27 -2.07
N VAL A 15 -3.20 -5.55 -2.37
CA VAL A 15 -2.16 -6.53 -2.68
C VAL A 15 -2.01 -6.61 -4.19
N ARG A 16 -0.76 -6.44 -4.69
CA ARG A 16 -0.41 -6.60 -6.10
C ARG A 16 0.39 -7.88 -6.29
N LEU A 17 -0.07 -8.73 -7.18
CA LEU A 17 0.53 -10.03 -7.48
C LEU A 17 1.29 -9.99 -8.81
N SER A 18 2.40 -10.71 -8.88
CA SER A 18 3.05 -11.06 -10.15
C SER A 18 2.09 -11.90 -11.02
N VAL A 19 2.25 -11.81 -12.34
CA VAL A 19 1.35 -12.49 -13.30
C VAL A 19 1.78 -13.92 -13.64
N GLU A 20 3.02 -14.28 -13.31
CA GLU A 20 3.57 -15.62 -13.46
C GLU A 20 3.99 -16.18 -12.09
N PRO A 21 3.98 -17.52 -11.91
CA PRO A 21 4.44 -18.15 -10.68
C PRO A 21 5.89 -17.77 -10.35
N TYR A 22 6.17 -17.53 -9.07
CA TYR A 22 7.53 -17.26 -8.62
C TYR A 22 8.45 -18.47 -8.90
N ALA A 23 9.61 -18.20 -9.45
CA ALA A 23 10.71 -19.14 -9.58
C ALA A 23 12.00 -18.43 -9.19
N ASP A 24 12.82 -19.07 -8.37
CA ASP A 24 14.16 -18.55 -8.08
C ASP A 24 15.06 -18.77 -9.31
N GLY A 25 15.68 -17.69 -9.80
CA GLY A 25 16.34 -17.61 -11.10
C GLY A 25 15.52 -16.86 -12.15
N ASP A 26 16.00 -16.84 -13.39
CA ASP A 26 15.40 -16.09 -14.50
C ASP A 26 15.09 -14.61 -14.14
N TYR A 27 16.04 -13.93 -13.49
CA TYR A 27 15.86 -12.56 -12.99
C TYR A 27 15.61 -11.52 -14.09
N GLY A 28 15.78 -11.88 -15.36
CA GLY A 28 15.39 -11.05 -16.51
C GLY A 28 13.89 -11.06 -16.77
N ASN A 29 13.16 -12.08 -16.29
CA ASN A 29 11.72 -12.18 -16.46
C ASN A 29 10.98 -11.34 -15.42
N GLN A 30 10.63 -10.12 -15.83
CA GLN A 30 9.88 -9.18 -14.99
C GLN A 30 8.50 -9.70 -14.56
N ARG A 31 7.91 -10.66 -15.27
CA ARG A 31 6.55 -11.17 -14.97
C ARG A 31 6.50 -12.07 -13.75
N ILE A 32 7.66 -12.59 -13.35
CA ILE A 32 7.87 -13.42 -12.15
C ILE A 32 8.23 -12.50 -10.97
N HIS A 33 9.18 -11.59 -11.20
CA HIS A 33 9.88 -10.87 -10.12
C HIS A 33 9.33 -9.47 -9.81
N ILE A 34 8.46 -8.91 -10.66
CA ILE A 34 7.94 -7.55 -10.51
C ILE A 34 6.41 -7.58 -10.44
N SER A 35 5.84 -7.02 -9.38
CA SER A 35 4.38 -6.97 -9.14
C SER A 35 3.70 -5.72 -9.71
N ASN A 36 4.46 -4.82 -10.35
CA ASN A 36 3.91 -3.64 -11.00
C ASN A 36 2.87 -4.04 -12.05
N VAL A 37 1.67 -3.47 -11.96
CA VAL A 37 0.56 -3.73 -12.91
C VAL A 37 0.99 -3.56 -14.37
N ALA A 38 1.83 -2.56 -14.64
CA ALA A 38 2.36 -2.30 -15.98
C ALA A 38 3.20 -3.46 -16.55
N ALA A 39 3.98 -4.15 -15.71
CA ALA A 39 4.80 -5.29 -16.13
C ALA A 39 3.93 -6.49 -16.53
N GLY A 40 2.79 -6.66 -15.86
CA GLY A 40 1.87 -7.78 -16.09
C GLY A 40 0.87 -7.61 -17.23
N ARG A 41 0.57 -6.36 -17.62
CA ARG A 41 -0.52 -6.00 -18.55
C ARG A 41 -0.48 -6.67 -19.93
N THR A 42 0.71 -7.06 -20.39
CA THR A 42 0.90 -7.71 -21.70
C THR A 42 0.87 -9.24 -21.65
N SER A 43 0.75 -9.82 -20.45
CA SER A 43 0.68 -11.28 -20.30
C SER A 43 -0.71 -11.82 -20.65
N GLU A 44 -0.75 -13.00 -21.25
CA GLU A 44 -2.01 -13.71 -21.52
C GLU A 44 -2.78 -13.99 -20.23
N ALA A 45 -2.08 -14.30 -19.14
CA ALA A 45 -2.68 -14.51 -17.83
C ALA A 45 -3.44 -13.27 -17.35
N TYR A 46 -2.86 -12.08 -17.50
CA TYR A 46 -3.51 -10.81 -17.16
C TYR A 46 -4.71 -10.53 -18.05
N THR A 47 -4.60 -10.74 -19.38
CA THR A 47 -5.74 -10.59 -20.29
C THR A 47 -6.90 -11.51 -19.94
N ARG A 48 -6.60 -12.75 -19.51
CA ARG A 48 -7.61 -13.76 -19.18
C ARG A 48 -8.25 -13.56 -17.81
N LEU A 49 -7.46 -13.20 -16.79
CA LEU A 49 -7.93 -13.14 -15.39
C LEU A 49 -8.33 -11.71 -14.95
N GLY A 50 -7.85 -10.68 -15.65
CA GLY A 50 -8.22 -9.28 -15.41
C GLY A 50 -7.48 -8.62 -14.24
N TYR A 51 -7.71 -7.31 -14.08
CA TYR A 51 -7.07 -6.47 -13.06
C TYR A 51 -7.41 -6.92 -11.64
N ASP A 52 -8.69 -7.18 -11.36
CA ASP A 52 -9.20 -7.54 -10.02
C ASP A 52 -8.65 -8.88 -9.51
N PHE A 53 -8.08 -9.70 -10.40
CA PHE A 53 -7.37 -10.90 -10.00
C PHE A 53 -5.99 -10.58 -9.40
N PHE A 54 -5.23 -9.68 -10.05
CA PHE A 54 -3.85 -9.38 -9.70
C PHE A 54 -3.71 -8.19 -8.75
N VAL A 55 -4.75 -7.36 -8.62
CA VAL A 55 -4.81 -6.25 -7.67
C VAL A 55 -6.08 -6.42 -6.84
N ARG A 56 -5.91 -6.67 -5.54
CA ARG A 56 -7.03 -7.02 -4.65
C ARG A 56 -7.03 -6.19 -3.38
N PRO A 57 -8.20 -5.85 -2.83
CA PRO A 57 -8.28 -5.25 -1.50
C PRO A 57 -7.63 -6.16 -0.46
N MET A 58 -6.79 -5.60 0.41
CA MET A 58 -6.14 -6.33 1.49
C MET A 58 -7.15 -6.86 2.54
N ALA A 59 -8.36 -6.28 2.58
CA ALA A 59 -9.44 -6.69 3.48
C ALA A 59 -10.20 -7.93 3.00
N GLU A 60 -10.14 -8.26 1.70
CA GLU A 60 -10.72 -9.49 1.19
C GLU A 60 -9.81 -10.64 1.62
N ARG A 61 -10.37 -11.58 2.39
CA ARG A 61 -9.75 -12.90 2.61
C ARG A 61 -9.26 -13.38 1.25
N THR A 62 -7.95 -13.54 1.13
CA THR A 62 -7.27 -13.95 -0.09
C THR A 62 -8.06 -15.10 -0.70
N PRO A 63 -8.60 -14.95 -1.93
CA PRO A 63 -9.26 -16.04 -2.58
C PRO A 63 -8.30 -17.22 -2.65
N ASP A 64 -8.83 -18.43 -2.42
CA ASP A 64 -8.11 -19.68 -2.63
C ASP A 64 -7.41 -19.62 -4.00
N PRO A 65 -6.07 -19.58 -4.06
CA PRO A 65 -5.33 -19.49 -5.33
C PRO A 65 -5.57 -20.72 -6.22
N ARG A 66 -6.26 -21.75 -5.70
CA ARG A 66 -6.76 -22.90 -6.45
C ARG A 66 -7.88 -22.58 -7.46
N ALA A 67 -8.54 -21.43 -7.39
CA ALA A 67 -9.70 -21.14 -8.25
C ALA A 67 -9.34 -20.87 -9.73
N SER A 68 -8.07 -20.62 -10.04
CA SER A 68 -7.64 -20.46 -11.44
C SER A 68 -6.19 -20.88 -11.64
N ALA A 69 -6.00 -21.94 -12.44
CA ALA A 69 -4.74 -22.32 -13.10
C ALA A 69 -3.73 -23.20 -12.35
N GLY A 70 -4.13 -24.02 -11.36
CA GLY A 70 -3.27 -25.10 -10.86
C GLY A 70 -1.97 -24.66 -10.19
N ALA A 71 -1.85 -23.37 -9.86
CA ALA A 71 -0.76 -22.85 -9.04
C ALA A 71 -0.97 -23.29 -7.58
N PRO A 72 0.10 -23.66 -6.85
CA PRO A 72 -0.01 -23.96 -5.43
C PRO A 72 -0.60 -22.75 -4.69
N PRO A 73 -1.41 -22.96 -3.63
CA PRO A 73 -1.91 -21.87 -2.81
C PRO A 73 -0.73 -20.99 -2.38
N LEU A 74 -0.89 -19.67 -2.54
CA LEU A 74 -0.03 -18.65 -1.96
C LEU A 74 0.15 -19.02 -0.49
N LYS A 75 1.32 -19.56 -0.15
CA LYS A 75 1.61 -19.95 1.21
C LYS A 75 1.70 -18.66 1.99
N LEU A 76 0.86 -18.55 3.01
CA LEU A 76 1.09 -17.58 4.07
C LEU A 76 2.51 -17.80 4.62
N PRO A 77 3.20 -16.73 5.02
CA PRO A 77 4.45 -16.84 5.74
C PRO A 77 4.36 -17.88 6.86
N SER A 78 5.44 -18.62 7.05
CA SER A 78 5.48 -19.78 7.95
C SER A 78 5.10 -19.47 9.42
N ASP A 79 5.13 -18.20 9.81
CA ASP A 79 4.83 -17.68 11.14
C ASP A 79 3.61 -16.71 11.20
N SER A 80 2.75 -16.67 10.18
CA SER A 80 1.50 -15.89 10.22
C SER A 80 0.28 -16.79 10.19
N ASP A 81 -0.49 -16.80 11.27
CA ASP A 81 -1.74 -17.57 11.37
C ASP A 81 -2.84 -17.06 10.41
N ASP A 82 -2.74 -15.81 9.92
CA ASP A 82 -3.67 -15.17 8.98
C ASP A 82 -3.11 -13.86 8.39
N TRP A 83 -3.62 -13.42 7.24
CA TRP A 83 -3.38 -12.11 6.60
C TRP A 83 -3.66 -10.93 7.51
N ALA A 84 -4.55 -11.09 8.49
CA ALA A 84 -4.77 -10.09 9.52
C ALA A 84 -3.49 -9.77 10.31
N ALA A 85 -2.61 -10.75 10.56
CA ALA A 85 -1.34 -10.55 11.23
C ALA A 85 -0.34 -9.81 10.33
N VAL A 86 -0.26 -10.19 9.05
CA VAL A 86 0.56 -9.50 8.04
C VAL A 86 0.15 -8.03 7.92
N ARG A 87 -1.17 -7.77 7.85
CA ARG A 87 -1.70 -6.40 7.81
C ARG A 87 -1.28 -5.58 9.01
N ARG A 88 -1.40 -6.11 10.23
CA ARG A 88 -0.97 -5.38 11.44
C ARG A 88 0.51 -5.00 11.38
N ARG A 89 1.37 -5.91 10.93
CA ARG A 89 2.81 -5.63 10.77
C ARG A 89 3.08 -4.53 9.74
N VAL A 90 2.33 -4.51 8.63
CA VAL A 90 2.40 -3.43 7.63
C VAL A 90 1.93 -2.10 8.23
N ASP A 91 0.80 -2.08 8.93
CA ASP A 91 0.26 -0.88 9.58
C ASP A 91 1.26 -0.29 10.61
N GLU A 92 1.92 -1.16 11.39
CA GLU A 92 3.00 -0.80 12.31
C GLU A 92 4.23 -0.23 11.57
N ALA A 93 4.66 -0.90 10.49
CA ALA A 93 5.79 -0.45 9.68
C ALA A 93 5.52 0.93 9.03
N VAL A 94 4.33 1.15 8.46
CA VAL A 94 3.94 2.46 7.92
C VAL A 94 3.96 3.52 9.02
N SER A 95 3.44 3.21 10.20
CA SER A 95 3.45 4.15 11.33
C SER A 95 4.87 4.58 11.71
N HIS A 96 5.82 3.64 11.75
CA HIS A 96 7.23 3.94 11.99
C HIS A 96 7.88 4.77 10.88
N VAL A 97 7.61 4.43 9.61
CA VAL A 97 8.14 5.17 8.45
C VAL A 97 7.61 6.60 8.42
N VAL A 98 6.29 6.78 8.61
CA VAL A 98 5.66 8.11 8.70
C VAL A 98 6.30 8.92 9.83
N GLN A 99 6.53 8.31 10.99
CA GLN A 99 7.21 8.98 12.10
C GLN A 99 8.65 9.37 11.75
N ALA A 100 9.42 8.47 11.12
CA ALA A 100 10.81 8.73 10.74
C ALA A 100 10.94 9.81 9.65
N VAL A 101 10.12 9.76 8.60
CA VAL A 101 10.13 10.76 7.52
C VAL A 101 9.78 12.14 8.07
N MET A 102 8.78 12.24 8.94
CA MET A 102 8.33 13.53 9.48
C MET A 102 9.29 14.12 10.53
N LEU A 103 9.91 13.26 11.37
CA LEU A 103 10.98 13.70 12.26
C LEU A 103 12.22 14.13 11.47
N GLY A 104 12.57 13.41 10.40
CA GLY A 104 13.71 13.72 9.53
C GLY A 104 13.52 14.98 8.68
N GLN A 105 12.28 15.31 8.29
CA GLN A 105 11.96 16.55 7.57
C GLN A 105 11.90 17.79 8.48
N GLY A 106 12.30 17.68 9.74
CA GLY A 106 12.36 18.83 10.65
C GLY A 106 10.98 19.37 11.00
N GLY A 107 9.99 18.47 11.14
CA GLY A 107 8.67 18.80 11.69
C GLY A 107 8.78 19.32 13.12
N THR A 108 9.19 20.57 13.28
CA THR A 108 9.00 21.31 14.51
C THR A 108 7.50 21.42 14.73
N VAL A 109 7.03 21.05 15.93
CA VAL A 109 5.70 21.39 16.41
C VAL A 109 5.70 22.89 16.69
N ALA A 110 5.73 23.70 15.64
CA ALA A 110 5.39 25.11 15.76
C ALA A 110 3.88 25.18 16.06
N PRO A 111 3.42 26.11 16.90
CA PRO A 111 2.00 26.40 17.00
C PRO A 111 1.46 26.76 15.60
N LEU A 112 0.19 26.46 15.31
CA LEU A 112 -0.54 26.93 14.12
C LEU A 112 -0.69 28.47 14.17
N GLU A 113 0.42 29.20 14.12
CA GLU A 113 0.41 30.66 14.08
C GLU A 113 0.44 31.09 12.61
N ALA A 114 -0.73 31.47 12.11
CA ALA A 114 -0.97 32.41 11.01
C ALA A 114 -0.24 32.15 9.68
N THR A 115 -0.44 30.96 9.09
CA THR A 115 -0.29 30.83 7.62
C THR A 115 -1.60 30.36 7.03
N ASP A 116 -2.21 31.15 6.15
CA ASP A 116 -3.45 30.80 5.40
C ASP A 116 -3.27 29.65 4.39
N VAL A 117 -2.12 28.97 4.41
CA VAL A 117 -1.75 27.95 3.44
C VAL A 117 -1.61 26.61 4.14
N PHE A 118 -2.61 25.75 3.93
CA PHE A 118 -2.57 24.34 4.32
C PHE A 118 -2.01 23.51 3.17
N ALA A 119 -0.92 22.79 3.42
CA ALA A 119 -0.43 21.77 2.52
C ALA A 119 -0.87 20.40 3.02
N SER A 120 -1.39 19.57 2.11
CA SER A 120 -1.65 18.16 2.37
C SER A 120 -0.96 17.34 1.27
N GLN A 121 -0.48 16.16 1.65
CA GLN A 121 0.20 15.26 0.75
C GLN A 121 -0.28 13.84 1.02
N LEU A 122 -0.77 13.18 -0.01
CA LEU A 122 -1.07 11.75 0.02
C LEU A 122 0.18 10.98 -0.38
N TYR A 123 0.51 9.94 0.38
CA TYR A 123 1.61 9.04 0.11
C TYR A 123 1.10 7.62 -0.10
N GLY A 124 1.67 6.89 -1.07
CA GLY A 124 1.50 5.45 -1.23
C GLY A 124 2.73 4.73 -0.71
N PHE A 125 2.55 3.71 0.12
CA PHE A 125 3.65 2.91 0.64
C PHE A 125 3.59 1.51 0.04
N ASP A 126 4.67 1.09 -0.62
CA ASP A 126 4.78 -0.24 -1.16
C ASP A 126 5.65 -1.10 -0.24
N PHE A 127 5.15 -2.28 0.09
CA PHE A 127 5.88 -3.27 0.86
C PHE A 127 5.95 -4.60 0.11
N THR A 128 7.08 -5.28 0.26
CA THR A 128 7.23 -6.70 -0.04
C THR A 128 7.24 -7.47 1.27
N ILE A 129 6.54 -8.60 1.32
CA ILE A 129 6.45 -9.44 2.52
C ILE A 129 7.27 -10.70 2.25
N ASP A 130 8.20 -11.03 3.15
CA ASP A 130 9.03 -12.22 3.03
C ASP A 130 8.38 -13.49 3.61
N ASP A 131 9.07 -14.62 3.53
CA ASP A 131 8.60 -15.93 4.02
C ASP A 131 8.40 -16.00 5.55
N GLY A 132 8.99 -15.07 6.31
CA GLY A 132 8.76 -14.89 7.75
C GLY A 132 7.61 -13.92 8.05
N GLY A 133 7.04 -13.30 7.02
CA GLY A 133 5.96 -12.33 7.14
C GLY A 133 6.46 -10.99 7.64
N HIS A 134 7.74 -10.70 7.42
CA HIS A 134 8.33 -9.41 7.70
C HIS A 134 8.03 -8.47 6.52
N PRO A 135 7.48 -7.27 6.78
CA PRO A 135 7.26 -6.27 5.75
C PRO A 135 8.54 -5.47 5.49
N TRP A 136 8.99 -5.47 4.24
CA TRP A 136 10.11 -4.67 3.74
C TRP A 136 9.56 -3.51 2.93
N LEU A 137 9.81 -2.27 3.37
CA LEU A 137 9.47 -1.08 2.60
C LEU A 137 10.30 -1.07 1.30
N THR A 138 9.64 -1.05 0.15
CA THR A 138 10.30 -1.02 -1.16
C THR A 138 10.26 0.35 -1.80
N GLU A 139 9.14 1.06 -1.68
CA GLU A 139 8.96 2.39 -2.28
C GLU A 139 7.99 3.26 -1.46
N VAL A 140 8.22 4.57 -1.50
CA VAL A 140 7.25 5.59 -1.07
C VAL A 140 6.90 6.47 -2.26
N GLN A 141 5.65 6.42 -2.69
CA GLN A 141 5.11 7.20 -3.80
C GLN A 141 4.52 8.52 -3.28
N VAL A 142 4.96 9.64 -3.84
CA VAL A 142 4.42 10.98 -3.55
C VAL A 142 3.16 11.31 -4.36
N CYS A 143 2.79 10.46 -5.32
CA CYS A 143 1.60 10.65 -6.15
C CYS A 143 1.00 9.27 -6.48
N PRO A 144 0.45 8.56 -5.49
CA PRO A 144 -0.08 7.23 -5.73
C PRO A 144 -1.35 7.28 -6.59
N ALA A 145 -1.50 6.30 -7.47
CA ALA A 145 -2.78 6.04 -8.10
C ALA A 145 -3.70 5.34 -7.08
N LEU A 146 -4.93 5.83 -6.93
CA LEU A 146 -5.88 5.32 -5.94
C LEU A 146 -6.66 4.05 -6.37
N GLY A 147 -6.32 3.49 -7.52
CA GLY A 147 -7.03 2.35 -8.11
C GLY A 147 -8.24 2.78 -8.94
N ILE A 148 -8.95 1.82 -9.51
CA ILE A 148 -10.10 2.06 -10.42
C ILE A 148 -11.38 2.38 -9.63
N GLU A 149 -11.49 1.90 -8.40
CA GLU A 149 -12.71 1.97 -7.58
C GLU A 149 -12.78 3.15 -6.62
N ARG A 150 -11.68 3.90 -6.45
CA ARG A 150 -11.64 5.03 -5.51
C ARG A 150 -11.55 6.37 -6.23
N ASP A 151 -12.51 7.23 -5.93
CA ASP A 151 -12.51 8.60 -6.39
C ASP A 151 -11.54 9.44 -5.54
N ALA A 152 -10.45 9.91 -6.16
CA ALA A 152 -9.42 10.69 -5.50
C ALA A 152 -9.96 11.94 -4.78
N PRO A 153 -10.87 12.73 -5.40
CA PRO A 153 -11.67 13.73 -4.74
C PRO A 153 -12.35 13.28 -3.44
N ALA A 154 -12.98 12.11 -3.41
CA ALA A 154 -13.73 11.66 -2.22
C ALA A 154 -12.79 11.39 -1.03
N VAL A 155 -11.68 10.68 -1.27
CA VAL A 155 -10.66 10.41 -0.25
C VAL A 155 -10.05 11.72 0.27
N PHE A 156 -9.79 12.67 -0.64
CA PHE A 156 -9.26 13.97 -0.25
C PHE A 156 -10.24 14.78 0.62
N MET A 157 -11.54 14.74 0.28
CA MET A 157 -12.57 15.41 1.07
C MET A 157 -12.75 14.81 2.46
N GLU A 158 -12.71 13.47 2.59
CA GLU A 158 -12.72 12.79 3.90
C GLU A 158 -11.54 13.23 4.78
N VAL A 159 -10.33 13.31 4.20
CA VAL A 159 -9.14 13.79 4.91
C VAL A 159 -9.30 15.26 5.32
N LEU A 160 -9.81 16.12 4.44
CA LEU A 160 -10.06 17.52 4.77
C LEU A 160 -11.10 17.70 5.89
N GLU A 161 -12.16 16.89 5.91
CA GLU A 161 -13.16 16.90 6.98
C GLU A 161 -12.55 16.49 8.32
N LEU A 162 -11.77 15.39 8.34
CA LEU A 162 -11.01 14.95 9.52
C LEU A 162 -10.04 16.03 10.03
N LEU A 163 -9.38 16.74 9.12
CA LEU A 163 -8.50 17.86 9.47
C LEU A 163 -9.29 19.02 10.07
N ARG A 164 -10.42 19.41 9.47
CA ARG A 164 -11.30 20.47 9.97
C ARG A 164 -11.82 20.16 11.39
N GLU A 165 -12.27 18.93 11.63
CA GLU A 165 -12.76 18.52 12.96
C GLU A 165 -11.67 18.55 14.03
N ARG A 166 -10.42 18.21 13.67
CA ARG A 166 -9.30 18.23 14.60
C ARG A 166 -8.72 19.62 14.86
N LEU A 167 -8.82 20.52 13.88
CA LEU A 167 -8.36 21.91 13.99
C LEU A 167 -9.39 22.84 14.63
N ALA A 168 -10.68 22.45 14.67
CA ALA A 168 -11.75 23.20 15.33
C ALA A 168 -11.83 22.97 16.86
N LYS A 169 -10.96 22.14 17.43
CA LYS A 169 -10.83 21.86 18.87
C LYS A 169 -9.54 22.44 19.40
#